data_AF-A0A6V7XZH6-F1
#
_entry.id   AF-A0A6V7XZH6-F1
#
_cell.length_a   1.000
_cell.length_b   1.000
_cell.length_c   1.000
_cell.angle_alpha   90.00
_cell.angle_beta   90.00
_cell.angle_gamma   90.00
#
_symmetry.space_group_name_H-M   'P 1'
#
loop_
_entity.id
_entity.type
_entity.pdbx_description
1 polymer ?
#
loop_
_entity_poly.entity_id
_entity_poly.type
_entity_poly.pdbx_seq_one_letter_code
_entity_poly.pdbx_strand_id
1 'polypeptide(L)'
;MNSVLDRLRDCNGVSFVRLTTSYRSHPKLVNCLALSVYEPNGEQLRPGLNESQRDLLTNQIGLNLPIQNTPIILIQQNTAVEMDPTSFSLTNGGHTITTVTLLNELVPPLASRRMKILVIGLYTAQVSNIRRAIKEYNWSNVTCSTCDAIQSQEADLVILTTTKTSVQQKQSSEEEKGLFWSDPRRTNVALSRARYGLIVIGDLPFLCQKGEVWEKFVLEACKQTVVVTPAFIELMKAGNIQRVNGVIADYKGEIPIAWDFYEKMKIDSNLVGKPPQTQQAMECESTQSTSGQAIQPVQITSTQTPASGGYQGYYGPSTAPPGSQPQWTQPVQMPQPPQHQFQHPQQSGGPVIGGIYQKQIIGVLCLLTSHR
;
A
#
# COMPACT_ATOMS: atom_id res chain seq x y z
N MET A 1 17.38 17.09 -19.31
CA MET A 1 16.58 18.04 -20.10
C MET A 1 15.58 18.66 -19.13
N ASN A 2 15.67 19.97 -18.88
CA ASN A 2 14.80 20.65 -17.90
C ASN A 2 13.40 20.81 -18.50
N SER A 3 12.37 20.50 -17.71
CA SER A 3 10.99 20.69 -18.14
C SER A 3 10.68 22.17 -18.33
N VAL A 4 9.55 22.49 -18.99
CA VAL A 4 9.08 23.87 -19.10
C VAL A 4 8.82 24.45 -17.70
N LEU A 5 8.30 23.65 -16.77
CA LEU A 5 8.08 24.07 -15.39
C LEU A 5 9.39 24.36 -14.65
N ASP A 6 10.43 23.55 -14.87
CA ASP A 6 11.75 23.80 -14.27
C ASP A 6 12.32 25.12 -14.79
N ARG A 7 12.21 25.38 -16.10
CA ARG A 7 12.66 26.64 -16.68
C ARG A 7 11.88 27.85 -16.16
N LEU A 8 10.56 27.71 -16.01
CA LEU A 8 9.72 28.78 -15.46
C LEU A 8 10.04 29.03 -13.98
N ARG A 9 10.45 28.01 -13.23
CA ARG A 9 10.86 28.15 -11.82
C ARG A 9 12.07 29.06 -11.65
N ASP A 10 12.98 29.02 -12.62
CA ASP A 10 14.20 29.82 -12.64
C ASP A 10 13.99 31.23 -13.24
N CYS A 11 12.80 31.53 -13.78
CA CYS A 11 12.51 32.82 -14.39
C CYS A 11 12.03 33.86 -13.36
N ASN A 12 12.64 35.04 -13.39
CA ASN A 12 12.19 36.19 -12.60
C ASN A 12 10.77 36.63 -13.04
N GLY A 13 9.89 36.87 -12.06
CA GLY A 13 8.52 37.35 -12.30
C GLY A 13 7.45 36.27 -12.41
N VAL A 14 7.80 34.99 -12.30
CA VAL A 14 6.81 33.89 -12.23
C VAL A 14 6.57 33.51 -10.77
N SER A 15 5.37 33.75 -10.26
CA SER A 15 4.97 33.32 -8.92
C SER A 15 4.48 31.87 -8.93
N PHE A 16 4.88 31.09 -7.92
CA PHE A 16 4.43 29.71 -7.75
C PHE A 16 3.67 29.54 -6.44
N VAL A 17 2.59 28.75 -6.50
CA VAL A 17 1.85 28.31 -5.31
C VAL A 17 2.14 26.83 -5.11
N ARG A 18 2.65 26.46 -3.94
CA ARG A 18 2.87 25.06 -3.57
C ARG A 18 1.71 24.54 -2.74
N LEU A 19 1.18 23.38 -3.12
CA LEU A 19 0.23 22.65 -2.29
C LEU A 19 1.00 21.83 -1.25
N THR A 20 0.74 22.08 0.03
CA THR A 20 1.48 21.46 1.13
C THR A 20 0.68 20.38 1.85
N THR A 21 -0.61 20.23 1.58
CA THR A 21 -1.48 19.29 2.30
C THR A 21 -1.84 18.08 1.44
N SER A 22 -1.58 16.86 1.95
CA SER A 22 -1.97 15.60 1.32
C SER A 22 -3.26 15.04 1.92
N TYR A 23 -4.26 14.77 1.07
CA TYR A 23 -5.52 14.10 1.45
C TYR A 23 -5.59 12.64 0.96
N ARG A 24 -4.46 12.08 0.50
CA ARG A 24 -4.41 10.74 -0.08
C ARG A 24 -4.25 9.68 1.01
N SER A 25 -3.13 9.74 1.72
CA SER A 25 -2.58 8.63 2.51
C SER A 25 -2.88 8.75 4.00
N HIS A 26 -2.72 7.65 4.74
CA HIS A 26 -2.74 7.66 6.21
C HIS A 26 -1.68 8.64 6.78
N PRO A 27 -1.96 9.40 7.87
CA PRO A 27 -1.03 10.39 8.42
C PRO A 27 0.39 9.86 8.68
N LYS A 28 0.48 8.68 9.30
CA LYS A 28 1.72 7.91 9.48
C LYS A 28 2.58 7.82 8.21
N LEU A 29 1.98 7.47 7.07
CA LEU A 29 2.68 7.38 5.79
C LEU A 29 3.05 8.76 5.22
N VAL A 30 2.18 9.76 5.38
CA VAL A 30 2.45 11.14 4.95
C VAL A 30 3.65 11.71 5.71
N ASN A 31 3.76 11.46 7.01
CA ASN A 31 4.87 11.92 7.83
C ASN A 31 6.20 11.28 7.37
N CYS A 32 6.21 9.97 7.09
CA CYS A 32 7.39 9.30 6.52
C CYS A 32 7.80 9.94 5.17
N LEU A 33 6.82 10.24 4.31
CA LEU A 33 7.08 10.88 3.02
C LEU A 33 7.60 12.32 3.18
N ALA A 34 7.02 13.09 4.09
CA ALA A 34 7.42 14.47 4.36
C ALA A 34 8.91 14.54 4.73
N LEU A 35 9.34 13.74 5.70
CA LEU A 35 10.72 13.67 6.19
C LEU A 35 11.71 13.08 5.17
N SER A 36 11.27 12.09 4.39
CA SER A 36 12.18 11.40 3.45
C SER A 36 12.36 12.10 2.11
N VAL A 37 11.33 12.78 1.61
CA VAL A 37 11.31 13.34 0.25
C VAL A 37 11.20 14.86 0.22
N TYR A 38 10.34 15.47 1.04
CA TYR A 38 9.97 16.88 0.87
C TYR A 38 10.87 17.81 1.70
N GLU A 39 11.02 17.55 3.00
CA GLU A 39 11.83 18.38 3.90
C GLU A 39 13.30 18.52 3.47
N PRO A 40 13.98 17.47 2.96
CA PRO A 40 15.35 17.60 2.46
C PRO A 40 15.49 18.60 1.30
N ASN A 41 14.40 18.85 0.56
CA ASN A 41 14.33 19.79 -0.54
C ASN A 41 13.78 21.18 -0.13
N GLY A 42 13.60 21.43 1.18
CA GLY A 42 12.96 22.64 1.70
C GLY A 42 11.47 22.73 1.35
N GLU A 43 10.83 21.60 1.06
CA GLU A 43 9.40 21.50 0.78
C GLU A 43 8.67 21.01 2.04
N GLN A 44 7.38 21.34 2.13
CA GLN A 44 6.53 20.93 3.25
C GLN A 44 5.41 20.05 2.74
N LEU A 45 5.21 18.92 3.43
CA LEU A 45 4.06 18.04 3.23
C LEU A 45 3.43 17.76 4.59
N ARG A 46 2.12 17.99 4.73
CA ARG A 46 1.35 17.71 5.93
C ARG A 46 0.14 16.84 5.63
N PRO A 47 -0.27 15.96 6.55
CA PRO A 47 -1.52 15.22 6.41
C PRO A 47 -2.72 16.18 6.52
N GLY A 48 -3.66 16.07 5.58
CA GLY A 48 -4.94 16.77 5.62
C GLY A 48 -6.08 15.96 6.23
N LEU A 49 -5.79 14.70 6.61
CA LEU A 49 -6.74 13.76 7.18
C LEU A 49 -6.25 13.29 8.54
N ASN A 50 -7.16 12.81 9.37
CA ASN A 50 -6.83 12.14 10.63
C ASN A 50 -6.73 10.62 10.46
N GLU A 51 -6.18 9.92 11.46
CA GLU A 51 -5.95 8.47 11.39
C GLU A 51 -7.25 7.68 11.21
N SER A 52 -8.32 8.07 11.92
CA SER A 52 -9.66 7.46 11.80
C SER A 52 -10.27 7.56 10.40
N GLN A 53 -9.87 8.53 9.58
CA GLN A 53 -10.34 8.63 8.19
C GLN A 53 -9.59 7.68 7.23
N ARG A 54 -8.50 7.06 7.69
CA ARG A 54 -7.63 6.18 6.91
C ARG A 54 -7.33 4.84 7.60
N ASP A 55 -8.12 4.47 8.60
CA ASP A 55 -7.98 3.26 9.41
C ASP A 55 -8.67 2.02 8.80
N LEU A 56 -9.05 2.06 7.53
CA LEU A 56 -9.85 1.01 6.89
C LEU A 56 -9.13 -0.35 6.94
N LEU A 57 -7.83 -0.38 6.65
CA LEU A 57 -7.01 -1.60 6.74
C LEU A 57 -6.79 -2.07 8.18
N THR A 58 -6.83 -1.17 9.16
CA THR A 58 -6.47 -1.45 10.55
C THR A 58 -7.69 -1.84 11.38
N ASN A 59 -8.74 -1.02 11.39
CA ASN A 59 -9.91 -1.16 12.26
C ASN A 59 -11.10 -1.83 11.55
N GLN A 60 -11.37 -1.49 10.29
CA GLN A 60 -12.60 -1.95 9.63
C GLN A 60 -12.48 -3.35 9.01
N ILE A 61 -11.30 -3.69 8.47
CA ILE A 61 -11.00 -5.03 7.97
C ILE A 61 -10.42 -5.91 9.07
N GLY A 62 -9.71 -5.31 10.05
CA GLY A 62 -9.06 -6.05 11.12
C GLY A 62 -7.87 -6.87 10.63
N LEU A 63 -7.05 -6.34 9.70
CA LEU A 63 -5.84 -7.03 9.28
C LEU A 63 -4.86 -7.14 10.45
N ASN A 64 -4.21 -8.30 10.53
CA ASN A 64 -3.18 -8.58 11.52
C ASN A 64 -1.86 -7.92 11.11
N LEU A 65 -1.65 -6.68 11.55
CA LEU A 65 -0.47 -5.89 11.23
C LEU A 65 0.66 -6.14 12.26
N PRO A 66 1.94 -5.96 11.88
CA PRO A 66 3.07 -6.10 12.81
C PRO A 66 2.85 -5.29 14.09
N ILE A 67 2.51 -4.01 13.95
CA ILE A 67 1.97 -3.16 15.01
C ILE A 67 0.55 -2.75 14.61
N GLN A 68 -0.41 -2.95 15.52
CA GLN A 68 -1.81 -2.58 15.26
C GLN A 68 -1.93 -1.08 14.97
N ASN A 69 -2.86 -0.69 14.11
CA ASN A 69 -3.10 0.71 13.72
C ASN A 69 -1.93 1.40 13.00
N THR A 70 -0.91 0.67 12.54
CA THR A 70 0.14 1.19 11.69
C THR A 70 0.11 0.51 10.32
N PRO A 71 -0.43 1.16 9.27
CA PRO A 71 -0.59 0.54 7.95
C PRO A 71 0.69 0.63 7.10
N ILE A 72 1.86 0.48 7.74
CA ILE A 72 3.17 0.43 7.11
C ILE A 72 3.81 -0.90 7.52
N ILE A 73 4.07 -1.76 6.54
CA ILE A 73 4.70 -3.07 6.75
C ILE A 73 6.03 -3.08 6.02
N LEU A 74 7.10 -3.40 6.75
CA LEU A 74 8.46 -3.49 6.23
C LEU A 74 8.92 -4.93 6.32
N ILE A 75 9.13 -5.59 5.19
CA ILE A 75 9.54 -6.99 5.11
C ILE A 75 10.95 -7.08 4.56
N GLN A 76 11.87 -7.51 5.43
CA GLN A 76 13.25 -7.79 5.06
C GLN A 76 13.30 -9.11 4.28
N GLN A 77 13.70 -9.04 3.01
CA GLN A 77 13.89 -10.18 2.14
C GLN A 77 15.20 -10.01 1.38
N ASN A 78 16.19 -10.82 1.70
CA ASN A 78 17.57 -10.68 1.22
C ASN A 78 18.00 -11.83 0.28
N THR A 79 17.04 -12.59 -0.25
CA THR A 79 17.30 -13.66 -1.23
C THR A 79 18.11 -13.16 -2.42
N ALA A 80 18.92 -14.05 -3.00
CA ALA A 80 19.75 -13.71 -4.14
C ALA A 80 18.90 -13.26 -5.34
N VAL A 81 19.39 -12.23 -6.03
CA VAL A 81 18.81 -11.76 -7.29
C VAL A 81 19.26 -12.68 -8.44
N GLU A 82 18.43 -12.77 -9.46
CA GLU A 82 18.69 -13.52 -10.68
C GLU A 82 18.47 -12.60 -11.87
N MET A 83 19.15 -12.88 -12.98
CA MET A 83 18.94 -12.18 -14.24
C MET A 83 18.08 -13.04 -15.15
N ASP A 84 17.00 -12.47 -15.66
CA ASP A 84 16.13 -13.13 -16.62
C ASP A 84 16.87 -13.33 -17.96
N PRO A 85 16.92 -14.56 -18.50
CA PRO A 85 17.76 -14.87 -19.66
C PRO A 85 17.26 -14.25 -20.97
N THR A 86 16.00 -13.78 -21.02
CA THR A 86 15.40 -13.23 -22.24
C THR A 86 15.40 -11.71 -22.24
N SER A 87 15.01 -11.10 -21.13
CA SER A 87 14.89 -9.65 -20.99
C SER A 87 16.14 -8.99 -20.43
N PHE A 88 17.09 -9.77 -19.88
CA PHE A 88 18.24 -9.29 -19.12
C PHE A 88 17.89 -8.39 -17.91
N SER A 89 16.60 -8.34 -17.54
CA SER A 89 16.13 -7.63 -16.35
C SER A 89 16.30 -8.51 -15.12
N LEU A 90 16.40 -7.89 -13.95
CA LEU A 90 16.52 -8.61 -12.68
C LEU A 90 15.17 -9.13 -12.18
N THR A 91 15.23 -10.27 -11.50
CA THR A 91 14.13 -10.90 -10.79
C THR A 91 14.64 -11.50 -9.48
N ASN A 92 13.74 -11.68 -8.51
CA ASN A 92 14.08 -12.28 -7.24
C ASN A 92 12.96 -13.26 -6.84
N GLY A 93 13.30 -14.54 -6.77
CA GLY A 93 12.36 -15.61 -6.45
C GLY A 93 11.73 -15.43 -5.06
N GLY A 94 12.54 -15.11 -4.05
CA GLY A 94 12.05 -14.90 -2.68
C GLY A 94 11.10 -13.71 -2.56
N HIS A 95 11.37 -12.61 -3.27
CA HIS A 95 10.44 -11.48 -3.35
C HIS A 95 9.12 -11.86 -4.02
N THR A 96 9.19 -12.65 -5.10
CA THR A 96 8.01 -13.14 -5.81
C THR A 96 7.15 -14.00 -4.88
N ILE A 97 7.75 -14.97 -4.20
CA ILE A 97 7.08 -15.87 -3.26
C ILE A 97 6.45 -15.06 -2.11
N THR A 98 7.20 -14.13 -1.52
CA THR A 98 6.72 -13.26 -0.43
C THR A 98 5.51 -12.44 -0.89
N THR A 99 5.58 -11.84 -2.09
CA THR A 99 4.50 -11.03 -2.66
C THR A 99 3.25 -11.87 -2.92
N VAL A 100 3.39 -13.04 -3.53
CA VAL A 100 2.27 -13.95 -3.84
C VAL A 100 1.62 -14.47 -2.55
N THR A 101 2.43 -14.81 -1.54
CA THR A 101 1.92 -15.28 -0.24
C THR A 101 1.14 -14.17 0.46
N LEU A 102 1.62 -12.92 0.45
CA LEU A 102 0.86 -11.77 0.95
C LEU A 102 -0.45 -11.57 0.21
N LEU A 103 -0.44 -11.66 -1.12
CA LEU A 103 -1.64 -11.49 -1.93
C LEU A 103 -2.69 -12.57 -1.62
N ASN A 104 -2.27 -13.82 -1.38
CA ASN A 104 -3.18 -14.88 -0.93
C ASN A 104 -3.94 -14.50 0.35
N GLU A 105 -3.27 -13.85 1.31
CA GLU A 105 -3.90 -13.42 2.57
C GLU A 105 -4.71 -12.14 2.45
N LEU A 106 -4.26 -11.21 1.60
CA LEU A 106 -4.83 -9.87 1.52
C LEU A 106 -5.98 -9.78 0.52
N VAL A 107 -5.96 -10.57 -0.56
CA VAL A 107 -7.00 -10.48 -1.60
C VAL A 107 -8.39 -10.84 -1.07
N PRO A 108 -8.62 -11.95 -0.33
CA PRO A 108 -9.97 -12.31 0.11
C PRO A 108 -10.68 -11.21 0.93
N PRO A 109 -10.09 -10.65 2.01
CA PRO A 109 -10.75 -9.59 2.76
C PRO A 109 -10.87 -8.28 1.97
N LEU A 110 -9.89 -7.93 1.14
CA LEU A 110 -9.90 -6.67 0.38
C LEU A 110 -10.85 -6.68 -0.81
N ALA A 111 -10.96 -7.81 -1.51
CA ALA A 111 -11.88 -7.98 -2.62
C ALA A 111 -13.35 -7.84 -2.16
N SER A 112 -13.68 -8.36 -0.98
CA SER A 112 -15.02 -8.23 -0.38
C SER A 112 -15.45 -6.76 -0.18
N ARG A 113 -14.47 -5.86 -0.01
CA ARG A 113 -14.65 -4.41 0.16
C ARG A 113 -14.42 -3.62 -1.13
N ARG A 114 -14.25 -4.29 -2.27
CA ARG A 114 -13.91 -3.70 -3.58
C ARG A 114 -12.64 -2.85 -3.57
N MET A 115 -11.68 -3.21 -2.71
CA MET A 115 -10.42 -2.48 -2.59
C MET A 115 -9.42 -2.93 -3.65
N LYS A 116 -8.64 -1.96 -4.16
CA LYS A 116 -7.64 -2.18 -5.19
C LYS A 116 -6.24 -2.34 -4.58
N ILE A 117 -5.55 -3.38 -4.99
CA ILE A 117 -4.14 -3.61 -4.65
C ILE A 117 -3.28 -3.27 -5.86
N LEU A 118 -2.22 -2.50 -5.65
CA LEU A 118 -1.21 -2.21 -6.66
C LEU A 118 0.13 -2.78 -6.22
N VAL A 119 0.66 -3.72 -7.00
CA VAL A 119 2.02 -4.21 -6.85
C VAL A 119 2.95 -3.40 -7.74
N ILE A 120 3.93 -2.74 -7.15
CA ILE A 120 4.94 -1.96 -7.85
C ILE A 120 6.25 -2.74 -7.80
N GLY A 121 6.80 -3.07 -8.97
CA GLY A 121 8.14 -3.62 -9.09
C GLY A 121 9.11 -2.61 -9.73
N LEU A 122 10.38 -2.66 -9.32
CA LEU A 122 11.40 -1.79 -9.93
C LEU A 122 11.92 -2.33 -11.26
N TYR A 123 11.71 -3.62 -11.52
CA TYR A 123 12.25 -4.35 -12.65
C TYR A 123 11.15 -5.05 -13.45
N THR A 124 11.27 -5.04 -14.78
CA THR A 124 10.25 -5.58 -15.68
C THR A 124 10.12 -7.10 -15.57
N ALA A 125 11.23 -7.84 -15.41
CA ALA A 125 11.18 -9.29 -15.20
C ALA A 125 10.47 -9.66 -13.89
N GLN A 126 10.76 -8.96 -12.78
CA GLN A 126 10.03 -9.14 -11.53
C GLN A 126 8.52 -8.91 -11.70
N VAL A 127 8.15 -7.82 -12.37
CA VAL A 127 6.74 -7.49 -12.66
C VAL A 127 6.07 -8.56 -13.51
N SER A 128 6.77 -9.08 -14.52
CA SER A 128 6.28 -10.17 -15.38
C SER A 128 5.97 -11.44 -14.56
N ASN A 129 6.89 -11.83 -13.68
CA ASN A 129 6.73 -13.01 -12.82
C ASN A 129 5.53 -12.87 -11.86
N ILE A 130 5.37 -11.70 -11.24
CA ILE A 130 4.22 -11.45 -10.36
C ILE A 130 2.91 -11.36 -11.16
N ARG A 131 2.90 -10.73 -12.34
CA ARG A 131 1.72 -10.69 -13.23
C ARG A 131 1.25 -12.08 -13.63
N ARG A 132 2.19 -13.00 -13.91
CA ARG A 132 1.86 -14.39 -14.20
C ARG A 132 1.12 -15.04 -13.03
N ALA A 133 1.64 -14.88 -11.81
CA ALA A 133 0.97 -15.38 -10.61
C ALA A 133 -0.42 -14.75 -10.41
N ILE A 134 -0.54 -13.42 -10.55
CA ILE A 134 -1.85 -12.72 -10.44
C ILE A 134 -2.88 -13.31 -11.41
N LYS A 135 -2.48 -13.60 -12.65
CA LYS A 135 -3.34 -14.21 -13.67
C LYS A 135 -3.72 -15.64 -13.30
N GLU A 136 -2.77 -16.43 -12.80
CA GLU A 136 -2.98 -17.82 -12.40
C GLU A 136 -3.98 -17.94 -11.23
N TYR A 137 -3.87 -17.07 -10.22
CA TYR A 137 -4.80 -17.02 -9.09
C TYR A 137 -6.09 -16.23 -9.38
N ASN A 138 -6.24 -15.65 -10.57
CA ASN A 138 -7.39 -14.86 -11.00
C ASN A 138 -7.76 -13.68 -10.07
N TRP A 139 -6.75 -12.97 -9.54
CA TRP A 139 -6.98 -11.82 -8.66
C TRP A 139 -7.33 -10.55 -9.41
N SER A 140 -8.60 -10.38 -9.74
CA SER A 140 -9.12 -9.25 -10.53
C SER A 140 -8.94 -7.86 -9.90
N ASN A 141 -8.82 -7.78 -8.57
CA ASN A 141 -8.61 -6.52 -7.85
C ASN A 141 -7.13 -6.15 -7.64
N VAL A 142 -6.22 -6.95 -8.21
CA VAL A 142 -4.76 -6.73 -8.12
C VAL A 142 -4.24 -6.28 -9.48
N THR A 143 -3.52 -5.17 -9.47
CA THR A 143 -2.75 -4.69 -10.62
C THR A 143 -1.27 -4.76 -10.29
N CYS A 144 -0.44 -5.06 -11.28
CA CYS A 144 1.02 -5.06 -11.11
C CYS A 144 1.66 -4.27 -12.23
N SER A 145 2.59 -3.37 -11.91
CA SER A 145 3.27 -2.55 -12.90
C SER A 145 4.64 -2.09 -12.43
N THR A 146 5.47 -1.64 -13.39
CA THR A 146 6.69 -0.92 -13.05
C THR A 146 6.33 0.50 -12.64
N CYS A 147 7.14 1.11 -11.79
CA CYS A 147 6.87 2.49 -11.36
C CYS A 147 6.89 3.50 -12.53
N ASP A 148 7.70 3.30 -13.55
CA ASP A 148 7.73 4.18 -14.72
C ASP A 148 6.44 4.10 -15.55
N ALA A 149 5.78 2.94 -15.55
CA ALA A 149 4.51 2.72 -16.22
C ALA A 149 3.30 3.16 -15.38
N ILE A 150 3.51 3.56 -14.11
CA ILE A 150 2.44 4.03 -13.22
C ILE A 150 2.30 5.54 -13.39
N GLN A 151 1.41 5.95 -14.28
CA GLN A 151 1.00 7.35 -14.39
C GLN A 151 -0.35 7.54 -13.69
N SER A 152 -0.38 8.41 -12.67
CA SER A 152 -1.58 8.85 -11.93
C SER A 152 -2.42 7.78 -11.21
N GLN A 153 -2.09 6.48 -11.31
CA GLN A 153 -2.84 5.43 -10.62
C GLN A 153 -2.54 5.42 -9.12
N GLU A 154 -3.58 5.57 -8.32
CA GLU A 154 -3.59 5.36 -6.87
C GLU A 154 -4.23 4.00 -6.56
N ALA A 155 -3.83 3.40 -5.43
CA ALA A 155 -4.43 2.17 -4.95
C ALA A 155 -4.69 2.23 -3.45
N ASP A 156 -5.63 1.40 -3.00
CA ASP A 156 -6.00 1.35 -1.59
C ASP A 156 -4.86 0.76 -0.74
N LEU A 157 -4.25 -0.30 -1.26
CA LEU A 157 -3.04 -0.92 -0.73
C LEU A 157 -1.96 -0.98 -1.81
N VAL A 158 -0.73 -0.62 -1.46
CA VAL A 158 0.44 -0.77 -2.34
C VAL A 158 1.40 -1.79 -1.77
N ILE A 159 1.87 -2.70 -2.61
CA ILE A 159 2.97 -3.62 -2.32
C ILE A 159 4.15 -3.25 -3.22
N LEU A 160 5.23 -2.75 -2.64
CA LEU A 160 6.43 -2.35 -3.35
C LEU A 160 7.52 -3.42 -3.19
N THR A 161 7.96 -4.01 -4.30
CA THR A 161 9.06 -4.97 -4.33
C THR A 161 10.29 -4.39 -5.01
N THR A 162 11.42 -4.39 -4.30
CA THR A 162 12.65 -3.73 -4.78
C THR A 162 13.55 -4.61 -5.64
N THR A 163 13.39 -5.93 -5.54
CA THR A 163 14.13 -7.00 -6.27
C THR A 163 15.63 -7.08 -5.98
N LYS A 164 16.35 -5.96 -5.93
CA LYS A 164 17.80 -5.94 -5.74
C LYS A 164 18.17 -6.14 -4.27
N THR A 165 19.21 -6.94 -4.05
CA THR A 165 19.75 -7.28 -2.73
C THR A 165 21.27 -7.16 -2.72
N SER A 166 21.89 -7.10 -1.55
CA SER A 166 23.34 -6.95 -1.39
C SER A 166 24.13 -8.19 -1.81
N VAL A 167 23.47 -9.35 -1.94
CA VAL A 167 24.10 -10.68 -2.12
C VAL A 167 24.91 -10.81 -3.43
N GLN A 168 24.67 -9.94 -4.43
CA GLN A 168 25.36 -10.00 -5.73
C GLN A 168 26.03 -8.67 -6.14
N GLN A 169 26.58 -7.91 -5.19
CA GLN A 169 27.34 -6.71 -5.54
C GLN A 169 28.72 -7.08 -6.12
N LYS A 170 28.82 -7.13 -7.45
CA LYS A 170 30.09 -7.03 -8.22
C LYS A 170 30.28 -5.66 -8.91
N GLN A 171 29.31 -4.75 -8.78
CA GLN A 171 29.31 -3.46 -9.48
C GLN A 171 29.88 -2.34 -8.60
N SER A 172 30.59 -1.40 -9.24
CA SER A 172 31.18 -0.22 -8.60
C SER A 172 30.10 0.84 -8.30
N SER A 173 30.37 1.74 -7.34
CA SER A 173 29.44 2.80 -6.92
C SER A 173 29.11 3.84 -7.99
N GLU A 174 29.93 3.97 -9.04
CA GLU A 174 29.69 4.90 -10.16
C GLU A 174 28.63 4.37 -11.15
N GLU A 175 28.54 3.04 -11.30
CA GLU A 175 27.52 2.36 -12.12
C GLU A 175 26.13 2.37 -11.45
N GLU A 176 26.05 2.81 -10.18
CA GLU A 176 24.81 2.82 -9.39
C GLU A 176 23.98 4.11 -9.50
N LYS A 177 24.56 5.17 -10.09
CA LYS A 177 23.85 6.44 -10.35
C LYS A 177 22.81 6.25 -11.45
N GLY A 178 21.55 6.59 -11.15
CA GLY A 178 20.42 6.47 -12.10
C GLY A 178 19.70 5.13 -12.07
N LEU A 179 20.09 4.22 -11.18
CA LEU A 179 19.31 3.03 -10.88
C LEU A 179 18.06 3.38 -10.09
N PHE A 180 17.00 2.60 -10.27
CA PHE A 180 15.66 2.99 -9.82
C PHE A 180 15.60 3.36 -8.32
N TRP A 181 16.24 2.58 -7.45
CA TRP A 181 16.23 2.81 -6.00
C TRP A 181 17.04 4.05 -5.58
N SER A 182 17.94 4.56 -6.44
CA SER A 182 18.71 5.77 -6.17
C SER A 182 18.08 7.05 -6.74
N ASP A 183 17.01 6.94 -7.55
CA ASP A 183 16.25 8.10 -8.04
C ASP A 183 15.17 8.52 -7.01
N PRO A 184 15.31 9.71 -6.38
CA PRO A 184 14.35 10.21 -5.39
C PRO A 184 12.95 10.40 -5.93
N ARG A 185 12.81 10.78 -7.22
CA ARG A 185 11.51 11.06 -7.83
C ARG A 185 10.72 9.76 -8.02
N ARG A 186 11.39 8.72 -8.49
CA ARG A 186 10.81 7.40 -8.68
C ARG A 186 10.45 6.74 -7.35
N THR A 187 11.32 6.89 -6.35
CA THR A 187 11.05 6.43 -4.99
C THR A 187 9.84 7.15 -4.38
N ASN A 188 9.75 8.48 -4.51
CA ASN A 188 8.57 9.24 -4.09
C ASN A 188 7.29 8.75 -4.78
N VAL A 189 7.34 8.53 -6.10
CA VAL A 189 6.20 8.00 -6.85
C VAL A 189 5.75 6.68 -6.25
N ALA A 190 6.65 5.71 -6.07
CA ALA A 190 6.33 4.40 -5.55
C ALA A 190 5.74 4.46 -4.12
N LEU A 191 6.35 5.22 -3.21
CA LEU A 191 5.93 5.31 -1.81
C LEU A 191 4.62 6.10 -1.62
N SER A 192 4.30 7.03 -2.53
CA SER A 192 3.12 7.91 -2.43
C SER A 192 1.85 7.40 -3.14
N ARG A 193 1.86 6.17 -3.71
CA ARG A 193 0.68 5.61 -4.40
C ARG A 193 -0.40 5.05 -3.46
N ALA A 194 -0.06 4.79 -2.20
CA ALA A 194 -0.95 4.15 -1.23
C ALA A 194 -1.94 5.12 -0.60
N ARG A 195 -3.23 4.75 -0.56
CA ARG A 195 -4.26 5.50 0.18
C ARG A 195 -4.38 5.04 1.62
N TYR A 196 -4.50 3.74 1.87
CA TYR A 196 -4.71 3.21 3.22
C TYR A 196 -3.47 2.53 3.80
N GLY A 197 -2.63 1.88 2.98
CA GLY A 197 -1.44 1.21 3.50
C GLY A 197 -0.39 0.88 2.46
N LEU A 198 0.83 0.67 2.95
CA LEU A 198 2.03 0.40 2.17
C LEU A 198 2.76 -0.81 2.76
N ILE A 199 3.11 -1.75 1.89
CA ILE A 199 3.98 -2.89 2.20
C ILE A 199 5.25 -2.75 1.36
N VAL A 200 6.42 -2.74 1.99
CA VAL A 200 7.71 -2.74 1.30
C VAL A 200 8.37 -4.09 1.50
N ILE A 201 8.78 -4.72 0.40
CA ILE A 201 9.49 -6.00 0.36
C ILE A 201 10.86 -5.75 -0.28
N GLY A 202 11.92 -5.95 0.48
CA GLY A 202 13.27 -5.77 -0.03
C GLY A 202 14.37 -6.04 0.97
N ASP A 203 15.60 -5.95 0.49
CA ASP A 203 16.78 -5.89 1.35
C ASP A 203 16.93 -4.46 1.89
N LEU A 204 16.25 -4.19 3.01
CA LEU A 204 16.15 -2.88 3.62
C LEU A 204 17.52 -2.31 4.04
N PRO A 205 18.46 -3.07 4.63
CA PRO A 205 19.81 -2.58 4.88
C PRO A 205 20.50 -2.09 3.62
N PHE A 206 20.35 -2.84 2.52
CA PHE A 206 20.91 -2.45 1.22
C PHE A 206 20.29 -1.14 0.71
N LEU A 207 18.95 -1.01 0.80
CA LEU A 207 18.26 0.21 0.40
C LEU A 207 18.69 1.43 1.23
N CYS A 208 18.78 1.28 2.55
CA CYS A 208 19.23 2.36 3.43
C CYS A 208 20.68 2.79 3.14
N GLN A 209 21.60 1.84 2.93
CA GLN A 209 23.01 2.16 2.65
C GLN A 209 23.21 2.86 1.30
N LYS A 210 22.32 2.64 0.33
CA LYS A 210 22.50 3.08 -1.06
C LYS A 210 21.54 4.20 -1.48
N GLY A 211 20.57 4.57 -0.65
CA GLY A 211 19.55 5.55 -0.99
C GLY A 211 19.14 6.42 0.19
N GLU A 212 19.47 7.71 0.13
CA GLU A 212 19.16 8.68 1.19
C GLU A 212 17.66 8.77 1.50
N VAL A 213 16.80 8.74 0.47
CA VAL A 213 15.34 8.73 0.65
C VAL A 213 14.88 7.45 1.36
N TRP A 214 15.46 6.31 1.01
CA TRP A 214 15.12 5.03 1.62
C TRP A 214 15.53 4.97 3.08
N GLU A 215 16.75 5.43 3.39
CA GLU A 215 17.23 5.51 4.77
C GLU A 215 16.29 6.35 5.63
N LYS A 216 16.01 7.59 5.21
CA LYS A 216 15.10 8.49 5.95
C LYS A 216 13.70 7.89 6.09
N PHE A 217 13.16 7.31 5.02
CA PHE A 217 11.82 6.71 5.03
C PHE A 217 11.74 5.51 5.97
N VAL A 218 12.68 4.57 5.87
CA VAL A 218 12.70 3.34 6.67
C VAL A 218 12.95 3.66 8.13
N LEU A 219 13.90 4.54 8.46
CA LEU A 219 14.16 4.93 9.84
C LEU A 219 12.96 5.64 10.47
N GLU A 220 12.29 6.52 9.74
CA GLU A 220 11.06 7.17 10.22
C GLU A 220 9.93 6.16 10.40
N ALA A 221 9.74 5.24 9.45
CA ALA A 221 8.76 4.16 9.57
C ALA A 221 9.05 3.24 10.77
N CYS A 222 10.32 2.96 11.08
CA CYS A 222 10.74 2.16 12.25
C CYS A 222 10.40 2.83 13.59
N LYS A 223 10.10 4.14 13.62
CA LYS A 223 9.54 4.77 14.82
C LYS A 223 8.09 4.36 15.06
N GLN A 224 7.40 3.79 14.06
CA GLN A 224 5.96 3.54 14.05
C GLN A 224 5.58 2.06 13.85
N THR A 225 6.45 1.29 13.21
CA THR A 225 6.32 -0.14 12.90
C THR A 225 7.64 -0.87 13.16
N VAL A 226 7.67 -2.19 12.97
CA VAL A 226 8.90 -2.99 13.02
C VAL A 226 9.19 -3.62 11.66
N VAL A 227 10.46 -3.83 11.37
CA VAL A 227 10.91 -4.68 10.27
C VAL A 227 10.75 -6.15 10.64
N VAL A 228 10.01 -6.88 9.82
CA VAL A 228 9.72 -8.30 10.00
C VAL A 228 10.33 -9.14 8.89
N THR A 229 10.51 -10.43 9.16
CA THR A 229 10.86 -11.43 8.15
C THR A 229 9.61 -11.91 7.41
N PRO A 230 9.74 -12.64 6.28
CA PRO A 230 8.58 -13.23 5.59
C PRO A 230 7.74 -14.18 6.46
N ALA A 231 8.31 -14.72 7.55
CA ALA A 231 7.58 -15.57 8.50
C ALA A 231 6.38 -14.86 9.14
N PHE A 232 6.36 -13.52 9.16
CA PHE A 232 5.21 -12.72 9.58
C PHE A 232 3.92 -13.08 8.82
N ILE A 233 4.01 -13.46 7.54
CA ILE A 233 2.82 -13.76 6.73
C ILE A 233 2.08 -14.98 7.28
N GLU A 234 2.80 -15.95 7.85
CA GLU A 234 2.18 -17.10 8.50
C GLU A 234 1.41 -16.71 9.77
N LEU A 235 1.83 -15.63 10.44
CA LEU A 235 1.09 -15.08 11.59
C LEU A 235 -0.18 -14.34 11.17
N MET A 236 -0.23 -13.79 9.94
CA MET A 236 -1.46 -13.20 9.42
C MET A 236 -2.57 -14.23 9.25
N LYS A 237 -2.20 -15.48 8.88
CA LYS A 237 -3.10 -16.63 8.75
C LYS A 237 -3.57 -17.18 10.08
N ALA A 238 -2.76 -17.05 11.13
CA ALA A 238 -3.02 -17.68 12.41
C ALA A 238 -4.27 -17.08 13.05
N GLY A 239 -5.23 -17.93 13.45
CA GLY A 239 -6.43 -17.49 14.19
C GLY A 239 -6.16 -17.10 15.64
N ASN A 240 -5.03 -17.56 16.21
CA ASN A 240 -4.64 -17.30 17.59
C ASN A 240 -3.38 -16.44 17.61
N ILE A 241 -3.57 -15.12 17.56
CA ILE A 241 -2.48 -14.15 17.51
C ILE A 241 -2.20 -13.65 18.92
N GLN A 242 -0.94 -13.72 19.32
CA GLN A 242 -0.45 -13.06 20.52
C GLN A 242 0.23 -11.74 20.13
N ARG A 243 0.31 -10.81 21.09
CA ARG A 243 1.08 -9.59 20.94
C ARG A 243 2.05 -9.44 22.11
N VAL A 244 3.34 -9.42 21.82
CA VAL A 244 4.40 -9.18 22.80
C VAL A 244 4.88 -7.76 22.62
N ASN A 245 4.76 -6.92 23.65
CA ASN A 245 5.07 -5.48 23.59
C ASN A 245 4.35 -4.76 22.43
N GLY A 246 3.11 -5.15 22.12
CA GLY A 246 2.32 -4.58 21.03
C GLY A 246 2.65 -5.11 19.63
N VAL A 247 3.74 -5.86 19.46
CA VAL A 247 4.14 -6.49 18.19
C VAL A 247 3.50 -7.86 18.05
N ILE A 248 3.07 -8.21 16.85
CA ILE A 248 2.53 -9.54 16.53
C ILE A 248 3.55 -10.65 16.85
N ALA A 249 3.09 -11.69 17.54
CA ALA A 249 3.90 -12.84 17.92
C ALA A 249 3.14 -14.14 17.64
N ASP A 250 3.91 -15.22 17.47
CA ASP A 250 3.36 -16.56 17.31
C ASP A 250 2.79 -17.13 18.63
N TYR A 251 2.32 -18.38 18.60
CA TYR A 251 1.77 -19.05 19.77
C TYR A 251 2.79 -19.32 20.89
N LYS A 252 4.08 -19.28 20.58
CA LYS A 252 5.19 -19.40 21.54
C LYS A 252 5.64 -18.04 22.08
N GLY A 253 5.10 -16.94 21.56
CA GLY A 253 5.54 -15.59 21.88
C GLY A 253 6.77 -15.13 21.08
N GLU A 254 7.15 -15.86 20.02
CA GLU A 254 8.25 -15.48 19.14
C GLU A 254 7.77 -14.42 18.14
N ILE A 255 8.48 -13.30 18.09
CA ILE A 255 8.20 -12.19 17.18
C ILE A 255 9.03 -12.39 15.90
N PRO A 256 8.46 -12.30 14.68
CA PRO A 256 9.16 -12.51 13.42
C PRO A 256 10.02 -11.29 13.03
N ILE A 257 10.84 -10.80 13.95
CA ILE A 257 11.71 -9.63 13.75
C ILE A 257 12.86 -10.00 12.82
N ALA A 258 13.16 -9.11 11.87
CA ALA A 258 14.35 -9.23 11.03
C ALA A 258 15.58 -8.67 11.76
N TRP A 259 16.18 -9.46 12.65
CA TRP A 259 17.34 -9.01 13.45
C TRP A 259 18.54 -8.59 12.59
N ASP A 260 18.74 -9.23 11.44
CA ASP A 260 19.79 -8.90 10.47
C ASP A 260 19.71 -7.44 9.98
N PHE A 261 18.51 -6.87 9.93
CA PHE A 261 18.32 -5.46 9.60
C PHE A 261 18.86 -4.55 10.71
N TYR A 262 18.44 -4.77 11.95
CA TYR A 262 18.80 -3.90 13.08
C TYR A 262 20.29 -3.97 13.41
N GLU A 263 20.88 -5.16 13.30
CA GLU A 263 22.33 -5.37 13.45
C GLU A 263 23.13 -4.57 12.42
N LYS A 264 22.75 -4.68 11.13
CA LYS A 264 23.42 -3.94 10.05
C LYS A 264 23.24 -2.43 10.15
N MET A 265 22.07 -1.98 10.61
CA MET A 265 21.76 -0.56 10.80
C MET A 265 22.32 0.01 12.11
N LYS A 266 22.89 -0.83 12.99
CA LYS A 266 23.39 -0.45 14.32
C LYS A 266 22.31 0.24 15.17
N ILE A 267 21.06 -0.20 15.03
CA ILE A 267 19.94 0.30 15.83
C ILE A 267 19.94 -0.44 17.17
N ASP A 268 19.82 0.29 18.27
CA ASP A 268 19.75 -0.31 19.61
C ASP A 268 18.58 -1.29 19.72
N SER A 269 18.87 -2.54 20.06
CA SER A 269 17.89 -3.61 20.23
C SER A 269 16.84 -3.28 21.29
N ASN A 270 17.17 -2.42 22.26
CA ASN A 270 16.23 -1.96 23.30
C ASN A 270 15.13 -1.04 22.76
N LEU A 271 15.29 -0.49 21.55
CA LEU A 271 14.30 0.32 20.86
C LEU A 271 13.42 -0.54 19.94
N VAL A 272 13.83 -1.78 19.65
CA VAL A 272 13.13 -2.67 18.73
C VAL A 272 11.95 -3.33 19.45
N GLY A 273 10.77 -3.28 18.82
CA GLY A 273 9.57 -3.95 19.32
C GLY A 273 8.94 -3.33 20.57
N LYS A 274 9.34 -2.11 20.95
CA LYS A 274 8.51 -1.27 21.81
C LYS A 274 7.46 -0.58 20.94
N PRO A 275 6.20 -0.44 21.40
CA PRO A 275 5.25 0.41 20.71
C PRO A 275 5.86 1.81 20.58
N PRO A 276 5.67 2.49 19.44
CA PRO A 276 5.97 3.90 19.30
C PRO A 276 5.39 4.64 20.51
N GLN A 277 6.21 5.35 21.28
CA GLN A 277 5.68 6.22 22.34
C GLN A 277 4.77 7.24 21.66
N THR A 278 3.46 7.06 21.80
CA THR A 278 2.48 7.96 21.23
C THR A 278 2.54 9.22 22.09
N GLN A 279 2.95 10.36 21.52
CA GLN A 279 3.06 11.64 22.22
C GLN A 279 1.75 12.14 22.86
N GLN A 280 0.63 11.43 22.67
CA GLN A 280 -0.67 11.76 23.27
C GLN A 280 -0.83 11.33 24.74
N ALA A 281 0.14 10.65 25.35
CA ALA A 281 0.06 10.29 26.77
C ALA A 281 0.67 11.33 27.74
N MET A 282 1.31 12.39 27.24
CA MET A 282 2.02 13.37 28.09
C MET A 282 1.17 14.56 28.58
N GLU A 283 -0.11 14.68 28.21
CA GLU A 283 -0.97 15.78 28.67
C GLU A 283 -1.95 15.42 29.81
N CYS A 284 -1.91 14.20 30.37
CA CYS A 284 -2.82 13.81 31.47
C CYS A 284 -2.15 13.56 32.83
N GLU A 285 -0.82 13.68 32.96
CA GLU A 285 -0.14 13.55 34.26
C GLU A 285 0.82 14.72 34.52
N SER A 286 0.25 15.88 34.82
CA SER A 286 0.89 16.82 35.75
C SER A 286 -0.14 17.75 36.38
N THR A 287 -0.73 17.32 37.49
CA THR A 287 -1.26 18.27 38.48
C THR A 287 -0.68 17.98 39.85
N GLN A 288 -0.10 19.04 40.44
CA GLN A 288 0.17 19.38 41.85
C GLN A 288 1.59 19.99 41.92
N SER A 289 1.80 21.25 42.26
CA SER A 289 1.23 22.12 43.30
C SER A 289 1.44 23.58 42.87
N THR A 290 0.62 24.58 43.22
CA THR A 290 0.65 25.28 44.52
C THR A 290 -0.55 26.24 44.62
N SER A 291 -1.17 26.27 45.81
CA SER A 291 -2.07 27.24 46.44
C SER A 291 -2.53 28.53 45.72
N GLY A 292 -3.84 28.83 45.79
CA GLY A 292 -4.31 30.22 45.73
C GLY A 292 -5.81 30.43 45.48
N GLN A 293 -6.56 30.58 46.58
CA GLN A 293 -7.85 31.28 46.71
C GLN A 293 -9.16 30.63 46.20
N ALA A 294 -10.08 30.49 47.16
CA ALA A 294 -11.43 30.00 47.03
C ALA A 294 -12.37 31.07 46.43
N ILE A 295 -13.14 30.68 45.41
CA ILE A 295 -14.38 31.36 45.02
C ILE A 295 -15.45 30.28 44.83
N GLN A 296 -16.58 30.48 45.51
CA GLN A 296 -17.74 29.57 45.60
C GLN A 296 -18.39 29.30 44.21
N PRO A 297 -18.95 28.11 43.96
CA PRO A 297 -19.70 27.84 42.73
C PRO A 297 -21.08 28.50 42.77
N VAL A 298 -21.37 29.33 41.76
CA VAL A 298 -22.70 29.89 41.48
C VAL A 298 -23.59 28.78 40.92
N GLN A 299 -24.72 28.55 41.58
CA GLN A 299 -25.79 27.68 41.11
C GLN A 299 -26.50 28.32 39.92
N ILE A 300 -26.64 27.58 38.80
CA ILE A 300 -27.55 27.96 37.72
C ILE A 300 -28.80 27.12 37.86
N THR A 301 -29.82 27.75 38.46
CA THR A 301 -31.21 27.31 38.48
C THR A 301 -31.91 27.77 37.20
N SER A 302 -32.83 26.93 36.74
CA SER A 302 -33.75 27.14 35.63
C SER A 302 -34.64 28.37 35.81
N THR A 303 -34.82 29.18 34.77
CA THR A 303 -36.01 30.04 34.61
C THR A 303 -36.47 30.12 33.16
N GLN A 304 -37.79 30.27 33.06
CA GLN A 304 -38.66 30.11 31.91
C GLN A 304 -38.65 31.29 30.92
N THR A 305 -39.27 31.00 29.78
CA THR A 305 -39.67 31.73 28.56
C THR A 305 -40.23 33.16 28.72
N PRO A 306 -40.34 33.90 27.59
CA PRO A 306 -41.71 34.22 27.14
C PRO A 306 -41.99 34.00 25.63
N ALA A 307 -43.30 33.89 25.37
CA ALA A 307 -44.07 33.60 24.15
C ALA A 307 -43.69 34.42 22.90
N SER A 308 -44.05 34.05 21.65
CA SER A 308 -45.42 33.78 21.17
C SER A 308 -45.46 33.41 19.65
N GLY A 309 -46.48 32.60 19.28
CA GLY A 309 -47.09 32.48 17.93
C GLY A 309 -46.50 31.41 17.00
N GLY A 310 -47.22 30.45 16.42
CA GLY A 310 -48.65 30.09 16.43
C GLY A 310 -48.90 28.87 15.50
N TYR A 311 -50.09 28.27 15.61
CA TYR A 311 -50.74 27.23 14.77
C TYR A 311 -50.20 25.78 14.82
N GLN A 312 -50.78 24.83 15.58
CA GLN A 312 -52.07 24.08 15.54
C GLN A 312 -52.21 22.95 14.50
N GLY A 313 -52.49 21.72 15.00
CA GLY A 313 -53.06 20.55 14.29
C GLY A 313 -52.38 19.20 14.65
N TYR A 314 -52.66 18.56 15.80
CA TYR A 314 -53.63 17.44 16.02
C TYR A 314 -53.46 16.26 15.02
N TYR A 315 -53.26 14.98 15.37
CA TYR A 315 -53.69 14.11 16.49
C TYR A 315 -52.67 12.99 16.79
N GLY A 316 -52.73 12.47 18.03
CA GLY A 316 -51.99 11.30 18.51
C GLY A 316 -52.60 9.92 18.17
N PRO A 317 -52.09 8.83 18.79
CA PRO A 317 -51.93 7.50 18.18
C PRO A 317 -52.96 6.44 18.62
N SER A 318 -53.04 5.32 17.88
CA SER A 318 -53.70 4.09 18.35
C SER A 318 -53.11 2.82 17.72
N THR A 319 -53.23 1.73 18.48
CA THR A 319 -52.53 0.44 18.45
C THR A 319 -53.32 -0.73 17.82
N ALA A 320 -52.57 -1.74 17.30
CA ALA A 320 -52.86 -3.19 17.22
C ALA A 320 -53.78 -3.75 16.08
N PRO A 321 -53.83 -5.08 15.78
CA PRO A 321 -52.76 -6.07 15.49
C PRO A 321 -53.09 -6.98 14.23
N PRO A 322 -52.78 -8.29 14.09
CA PRO A 322 -52.09 -8.85 12.92
C PRO A 322 -52.93 -9.77 11.99
N GLY A 323 -52.41 -10.02 10.77
CA GLY A 323 -52.72 -11.24 10.01
C GLY A 323 -53.19 -11.02 8.57
N SER A 324 -52.32 -11.36 7.60
CA SER A 324 -52.62 -12.08 6.35
C SER A 324 -51.44 -11.96 5.36
N GLN A 325 -50.84 -13.09 5.01
CA GLN A 325 -50.00 -13.20 3.80
C GLN A 325 -50.88 -13.05 2.55
N PRO A 326 -50.30 -12.62 1.41
CA PRO A 326 -50.26 -13.59 0.31
C PRO A 326 -48.98 -13.58 -0.53
N GLN A 327 -48.55 -14.81 -0.82
CA GLN A 327 -48.02 -15.36 -2.08
C GLN A 327 -47.08 -14.55 -2.99
N TRP A 328 -45.90 -15.16 -3.17
CA TRP A 328 -44.92 -14.94 -4.22
C TRP A 328 -45.47 -15.25 -5.62
N THR A 329 -45.19 -14.36 -6.58
CA THR A 329 -45.22 -14.67 -8.02
C THR A 329 -43.94 -14.16 -8.71
N GLN A 330 -43.16 -15.12 -9.19
CA GLN A 330 -42.18 -15.19 -10.31
C GLN A 330 -41.53 -13.89 -10.87
N PRO A 331 -40.18 -13.82 -10.98
CA PRO A 331 -39.50 -12.80 -11.76
C PRO A 331 -39.54 -13.08 -13.28
N VAL A 332 -39.71 -12.00 -14.05
CA VAL A 332 -39.77 -11.93 -15.51
C VAL A 332 -38.47 -12.42 -16.17
N GLN A 333 -38.59 -13.33 -17.15
CA GLN A 333 -37.48 -13.81 -18.00
C GLN A 333 -37.03 -12.74 -18.99
N MET A 334 -35.71 -12.48 -19.06
CA MET A 334 -35.06 -11.75 -20.16
C MET A 334 -34.66 -12.72 -21.28
N PRO A 335 -34.78 -12.32 -22.57
CA PRO A 335 -34.42 -13.17 -23.70
C PRO A 335 -32.89 -13.31 -23.88
N GLN A 336 -32.45 -14.54 -24.17
CA GLN A 336 -31.05 -14.90 -24.48
C GLN A 336 -30.68 -14.57 -25.94
N PRO A 337 -29.42 -14.17 -26.23
CA PRO A 337 -28.94 -13.98 -27.60
C PRO A 337 -28.57 -15.32 -28.29
N PRO A 338 -28.65 -15.40 -29.63
CA PRO A 338 -28.54 -16.67 -30.37
C PRO A 338 -27.11 -17.24 -30.41
N GLN A 339 -27.02 -18.56 -30.25
CA GLN A 339 -25.81 -19.36 -30.39
C GLN A 339 -25.56 -19.72 -31.86
N HIS A 340 -24.41 -19.34 -32.40
CA HIS A 340 -23.94 -19.85 -33.69
C HIS A 340 -23.03 -21.06 -33.49
N GLN A 341 -23.47 -22.20 -34.02
CA GLN A 341 -22.73 -23.45 -34.14
C GLN A 341 -21.58 -23.29 -35.16
N PHE A 342 -20.37 -23.66 -34.76
CA PHE A 342 -19.30 -24.01 -35.71
C PHE A 342 -18.88 -25.47 -35.46
N GLN A 343 -19.07 -26.29 -36.49
CA GLN A 343 -18.69 -27.70 -36.54
C GLN A 343 -17.20 -27.84 -36.82
N HIS A 344 -16.54 -28.75 -36.10
CA HIS A 344 -15.20 -29.26 -36.42
C HIS A 344 -15.29 -30.37 -37.48
N PRO A 345 -14.32 -30.48 -38.41
CA PRO A 345 -14.01 -31.73 -39.08
C PRO A 345 -12.84 -32.47 -38.39
N GLN A 346 -12.98 -33.80 -38.32
CA GLN A 346 -11.97 -34.77 -37.91
C GLN A 346 -11.05 -35.19 -39.08
N GLN A 347 -10.00 -35.96 -38.70
CA GLN A 347 -9.06 -36.82 -39.47
C GLN A 347 -7.66 -36.18 -39.67
N SER A 348 -6.51 -36.87 -39.55
CA SER A 348 -6.11 -38.23 -39.16
C SER A 348 -4.57 -38.35 -39.26
N GLY A 349 -3.91 -39.16 -38.41
CA GLY A 349 -2.63 -39.86 -38.70
C GLY A 349 -1.28 -39.10 -38.57
N GLY A 350 -0.38 -39.59 -37.71
CA GLY A 350 1.05 -39.18 -37.63
C GLY A 350 1.97 -39.91 -38.64
N PRO A 351 3.30 -40.09 -38.42
CA PRO A 351 4.21 -39.56 -37.38
C PRO A 351 5.56 -38.98 -37.95
N VAL A 352 6.52 -38.68 -37.04
CA VAL A 352 8.02 -38.79 -37.21
C VAL A 352 8.88 -37.49 -37.41
N ILE A 353 9.67 -37.18 -36.36
CA ILE A 353 11.10 -36.76 -36.25
C ILE A 353 11.63 -35.49 -36.98
N GLY A 354 12.27 -34.60 -36.20
CA GLY A 354 13.64 -34.14 -36.51
C GLY A 354 13.88 -32.66 -36.87
N GLY A 355 14.50 -31.92 -35.93
CA GLY A 355 15.72 -31.13 -36.18
C GLY A 355 15.70 -29.85 -37.04
N ILE A 356 16.06 -28.74 -36.38
CA ILE A 356 17.00 -27.66 -36.79
C ILE A 356 16.85 -27.03 -38.20
N TYR A 357 16.54 -25.72 -38.27
CA TYR A 357 17.38 -24.63 -38.83
C TYR A 357 16.59 -23.34 -39.16
N GLN A 358 17.19 -22.22 -38.75
CA GLN A 358 17.09 -20.83 -39.22
C GLN A 358 16.26 -20.53 -40.49
N LYS A 359 15.47 -19.44 -40.46
CA LYS A 359 15.82 -18.13 -41.09
C LYS A 359 14.69 -17.11 -40.97
N GLN A 360 15.11 -15.86 -40.80
CA GLN A 360 14.35 -14.62 -40.92
C GLN A 360 13.62 -14.53 -42.27
N ILE A 361 12.38 -14.00 -42.29
CA ILE A 361 11.88 -13.15 -43.38
C ILE A 361 11.03 -12.02 -42.79
N ILE A 362 11.39 -10.81 -43.24
CA ILE A 362 10.76 -9.50 -43.05
C ILE A 362 9.44 -9.44 -43.83
N GLY A 363 8.40 -8.86 -43.23
CA GLY A 363 7.13 -8.55 -43.91
C GLY A 363 6.56 -7.23 -43.44
N VAL A 364 7.03 -6.14 -44.06
CA VAL A 364 6.37 -4.82 -44.04
C VAL A 364 5.15 -4.90 -44.95
N LEU A 365 3.97 -4.51 -44.46
CA LEU A 365 2.89 -4.04 -45.33
C LEU A 365 2.17 -2.85 -44.69
N CYS A 366 2.28 -1.73 -45.39
CA CYS A 366 1.62 -0.45 -45.18
C CYS A 366 0.42 -0.38 -46.13
N LEU A 367 -0.71 0.17 -45.69
CA LEU A 367 -1.80 0.83 -46.46
C LEU A 367 -2.85 1.30 -45.43
N LEU A 368 -2.83 2.56 -44.97
CA LEU A 368 -3.48 3.75 -45.54
C LEU A 368 -5.00 3.66 -45.71
N THR A 369 -5.71 4.58 -45.03
CA THR A 369 -6.71 5.56 -45.52
C THR A 369 -7.59 5.99 -44.32
N SER A 370 -8.18 7.18 -44.21
CA SER A 370 -8.06 8.51 -44.81
C SER A 370 -9.17 9.39 -44.21
N HIS A 371 -9.01 10.71 -44.34
CA HIS A 371 -9.99 11.80 -44.26
C HIS A 371 -10.35 12.35 -42.86
N ARG A 372 -10.31 13.67 -42.62
CA ARG A 372 -10.07 14.83 -43.48
C ARG A 372 -9.59 16.01 -42.64
#